data_AF-A0A8C7C5W5-F1
#
_entry.id   AF-A0A8C7C5W5-F1
#
_cell.length_a   1.000
_cell.length_b   1.000
_cell.length_c   1.000
_cell.angle_alpha   90.00
_cell.angle_beta   90.00
_cell.angle_gamma   90.00
#
_symmetry.space_group_name_H-M   'P 1'
#
loop_
_entity.id
_entity.type
_entity.pdbx_description
1 polymer ?
#
loop_
_entity_poly.entity_id
_entity_poly.type
_entity_poly.pdbx_seq_one_letter_code
_entity_poly.pdbx_strand_id
1 'polypeptide(L)'
;MCTFVYGHLVKHHLECWFYNNQSMVVHSYYHGRDQLERQSGVYKGRTHLLSGVQPSDQGPYTCDVTDEQASTLEKLLLLVRC
;
A
#
# COMPACT_ATOMS: atom_id res chain seq x y z
N MET A 1 -14.68 -13.00 -4.93
CA MET A 1 -14.16 -11.70 -4.42
C MET A 1 -12.65 -11.77 -4.52
N CYS A 2 -12.00 -10.79 -5.17
CA CYS A 2 -10.56 -10.87 -5.36
C CYS A 2 -9.82 -10.47 -4.08
N THR A 3 -8.76 -11.21 -3.73
CA THR A 3 -8.02 -11.05 -2.48
C THR A 3 -6.54 -10.76 -2.73
N PHE A 4 -5.97 -9.96 -1.84
CA PHE A 4 -4.54 -9.75 -1.71
C PHE A 4 -3.83 -10.95 -1.14
N VAL A 5 -2.56 -11.03 -1.47
CA VAL A 5 -1.61 -11.86 -0.75
C VAL A 5 -0.45 -10.96 -0.37
N TYR A 6 -0.42 -10.44 0.88
CA TYR A 6 0.75 -10.04 1.69
C TYR A 6 0.34 -9.14 2.89
N GLY A 7 -0.28 -9.73 3.92
CA GLY A 7 -0.75 -9.02 5.11
C GLY A 7 0.27 -8.87 6.26
N HIS A 8 1.58 -8.94 6.02
CA HIS A 8 2.57 -9.04 7.12
C HIS A 8 3.43 -7.80 7.39
N LEU A 9 3.35 -6.75 6.57
CA LEU A 9 4.25 -5.57 6.68
C LEU A 9 3.63 -4.35 7.38
N VAL A 10 2.36 -4.41 7.77
CA VAL A 10 1.71 -3.33 8.53
C VAL A 10 1.54 -3.79 9.97
N LYS A 11 2.63 -4.07 10.65
CA LYS A 11 2.62 -4.33 12.09
C LYS A 11 3.54 -3.34 12.80
N HIS A 12 2.94 -2.61 13.73
CA HIS A 12 3.56 -1.74 14.75
C HIS A 12 3.96 -0.32 14.31
N HIS A 13 3.03 0.64 14.31
CA HIS A 13 3.32 2.08 14.46
C HIS A 13 4.24 2.79 13.43
N LEU A 14 4.67 2.11 12.37
CA LEU A 14 5.55 2.66 11.34
C LEU A 14 4.79 3.55 10.36
N GLU A 15 5.46 4.61 9.87
CA GLU A 15 4.97 5.37 8.72
C GLU A 15 5.24 4.57 7.45
N CYS A 16 4.19 4.10 6.77
CA CYS A 16 4.31 3.32 5.54
C CYS A 16 3.74 4.08 4.36
N TRP A 17 4.48 4.14 3.26
CA TRP A 17 4.01 4.65 1.97
C TRP A 17 4.09 3.57 0.90
N PHE A 18 2.98 3.33 0.23
CA PHE A 18 2.88 2.38 -0.87
C PHE A 18 2.80 3.10 -2.20
N TYR A 19 3.71 2.75 -3.10
CA TYR A 19 3.79 3.28 -4.44
C TYR A 19 3.56 2.17 -5.46
N ASN A 20 2.89 2.49 -6.57
CA ASN A 20 2.88 1.61 -7.74
C ASN A 20 4.17 1.78 -8.55
N ASN A 21 4.29 1.05 -9.66
CA ASN A 21 5.41 1.14 -10.60
C ASN A 21 5.59 2.51 -11.30
N GLN A 22 4.60 3.38 -11.22
CA GLN A 22 4.60 4.75 -11.76
C GLN A 22 4.84 5.80 -10.65
N SER A 23 5.28 5.38 -9.47
CA SER A 23 5.49 6.25 -8.29
C SER A 23 4.22 6.97 -7.81
N MET A 24 3.03 6.45 -8.15
CA MET A 24 1.76 6.97 -7.63
C MET A 24 1.51 6.43 -6.22
N VAL A 25 1.08 7.30 -5.33
CA VAL A 25 0.72 6.93 -3.95
C VAL A 25 -0.59 6.16 -3.97
N VAL A 26 -0.50 4.88 -3.63
CA VAL A 26 -1.63 3.95 -3.58
C VAL A 26 -2.24 3.96 -2.19
N HIS A 27 -1.39 3.97 -1.17
CA HIS A 27 -1.80 3.93 0.22
C HIS A 27 -0.71 4.55 1.10
N SER A 28 -1.10 5.20 2.19
CA SER A 28 -0.17 5.63 3.23
C SER A 28 -0.81 5.44 4.61
N TYR A 29 -0.01 4.99 5.56
CA TYR A 29 -0.41 4.73 6.93
C TYR A 29 0.61 5.35 7.87
N TYR A 30 0.22 6.34 8.66
CA TYR A 30 1.09 6.96 9.66
C TYR A 30 0.24 7.66 10.73
N HIS A 31 0.83 7.86 11.93
CA HIS A 31 0.11 8.28 13.14
C HIS A 31 -1.06 7.36 13.54
N GLY A 32 -0.91 6.04 13.30
CA GLY A 32 -1.90 5.05 13.72
C GLY A 32 -3.21 5.08 12.93
N ARG A 33 -3.22 5.68 11.73
CA ARG A 33 -4.40 5.71 10.84
C ARG A 33 -4.02 5.73 9.37
N ASP A 34 -4.94 5.27 8.52
CA ASP A 34 -4.85 5.41 7.07
C ASP A 34 -5.01 6.88 6.64
N GLN A 35 -4.22 7.32 5.66
CA GLN A 35 -4.16 8.72 5.23
C GLN A 35 -4.73 8.85 3.81
N LEU A 36 -6.04 8.64 3.74
CA LEU A 36 -6.79 8.44 2.49
C LEU A 36 -6.75 9.67 1.56
N GLU A 37 -6.59 10.85 2.13
CA GLU A 37 -6.49 12.10 1.38
C GLU A 37 -5.20 12.21 0.55
N ARG A 38 -4.17 11.42 0.88
CA ARG A 38 -2.88 11.41 0.18
C ARG A 38 -2.81 10.40 -0.96
N GLN A 39 -3.88 9.65 -1.21
CA GLN A 39 -3.96 8.74 -2.35
C GLN A 39 -3.99 9.52 -3.66
N SER A 40 -3.30 9.00 -4.68
CA SER A 40 -3.42 9.51 -6.04
C SER A 40 -4.85 9.30 -6.56
N GLY A 41 -5.33 10.14 -7.49
CA GLY A 41 -6.74 10.19 -7.89
C GLY A 41 -7.34 8.83 -8.29
N VAL A 42 -6.57 7.97 -8.97
CA VAL A 42 -6.97 6.62 -9.41
C VAL A 42 -7.22 5.67 -8.21
N TYR A 43 -6.60 5.95 -7.07
CA TYR A 43 -6.69 5.15 -5.84
C TYR A 43 -7.58 5.78 -4.77
N LYS A 44 -8.10 7.00 -4.99
CA LYS A 44 -8.87 7.74 -3.99
C LYS A 44 -10.14 7.01 -3.57
N GLY A 45 -10.33 6.82 -2.26
CA GLY A 45 -11.50 6.15 -1.70
C GLY A 45 -11.44 4.62 -1.76
N ARG A 46 -10.37 4.05 -2.33
CA ARG A 46 -10.08 2.61 -2.30
C ARG A 46 -9.31 2.33 -1.01
N THR A 47 -10.04 2.10 0.07
CA THR A 47 -9.46 2.17 1.43
C THR A 47 -9.89 1.00 2.28
N HIS A 48 -8.95 0.05 2.40
CA HIS A 48 -8.71 -0.87 3.50
C HIS A 48 -7.75 -1.93 2.97
N LEU A 49 -6.55 -1.47 2.61
CA LEU A 49 -5.51 -2.21 1.92
C LEU A 49 -5.92 -2.81 0.56
N LEU A 50 -7.12 -3.39 0.34
CA LEU A 50 -7.42 -4.41 -0.70
C LEU A 50 -8.90 -4.65 -1.02
N SER A 51 -9.84 -4.02 -0.32
CA SER A 51 -11.26 -4.17 -0.65
C SER A 51 -11.56 -3.40 -1.94
N GLY A 52 -11.76 -4.13 -3.05
CA GLY A 52 -12.01 -3.55 -4.37
C GLY A 52 -10.81 -3.51 -5.31
N VAL A 53 -9.82 -4.38 -5.10
CA VAL A 53 -8.73 -4.61 -6.06
C VAL A 53 -9.28 -5.22 -7.35
N GLN A 54 -8.85 -4.66 -8.48
CA GLN A 54 -9.14 -5.13 -9.83
C GLN A 54 -7.94 -5.92 -10.37
N PRO A 55 -8.15 -6.85 -11.32
CA PRO A 55 -7.03 -7.57 -11.95
C PRO A 55 -5.96 -6.66 -12.55
N SER A 56 -6.35 -5.47 -13.02
CA SER A 56 -5.45 -4.45 -13.57
C SER A 56 -4.52 -3.78 -12.54
N ASP A 57 -4.81 -3.89 -11.24
CA ASP A 57 -3.92 -3.35 -10.21
C ASP A 57 -2.68 -4.23 -10.01
N GLN A 58 -2.69 -5.46 -10.53
CA GLN A 58 -1.57 -6.40 -10.43
C GLN A 58 -0.27 -5.77 -10.96
N GLY A 59 0.81 -5.89 -10.20
CA GLY A 59 2.09 -5.33 -10.61
C GLY A 59 3.07 -5.14 -9.45
N PRO A 60 4.26 -4.60 -9.72
CA PRO A 60 5.22 -4.29 -8.68
C PRO A 60 4.83 -3.01 -7.93
N TYR A 61 4.98 -3.06 -6.61
CA TYR A 61 4.77 -1.97 -5.69
C TYR A 61 6.01 -1.80 -4.82
N THR A 62 6.20 -0.60 -4.29
CA THR A 62 7.27 -0.30 -3.34
C THR A 62 6.63 0.16 -2.04
N CYS A 63 7.03 -0.43 -0.93
CA CYS A 63 6.70 0.04 0.40
C CYS A 63 7.91 0.74 0.99
N ASP A 64 7.75 2.02 1.33
CA ASP A 64 8.70 2.78 2.12
C ASP A 64 8.21 2.77 3.56
N VAL A 65 8.92 2.05 4.42
CA VAL A 65 8.60 1.86 5.83
C VAL A 65 9.58 2.68 6.65
N THR A 66 9.10 3.72 7.31
CA THR A 66 9.90 4.58 8.18
C THR A 66 9.56 4.32 9.64
N ASP A 67 10.58 3.97 10.41
CA ASP A 67 10.57 3.91 11.87
C ASP A 67 11.28 5.14 12.47
N GLU A 68 11.20 5.30 13.79
CA GLU A 68 11.95 6.32 14.55
C GLU A 68 13.48 6.23 14.32
N GLN A 69 13.99 5.08 13.89
CA GLN A 69 15.42 4.82 13.74
C GLN A 69 15.90 4.78 12.28
N ALA A 70 15.07 4.35 11.33
CA ALA A 70 15.48 4.18 9.93
C ALA A 70 14.29 4.05 8.96
N SER A 71 14.51 4.40 7.69
CA SER A 71 13.62 4.06 6.59
C SER A 71 14.13 2.83 5.82
N THR A 72 13.21 1.92 5.49
CA THR A 72 13.47 0.70 4.72
C THR A 72 12.58 0.67 3.49
N LEU A 73 13.18 0.52 2.31
CA LEU A 73 12.47 0.35 1.06
C LEU A 73 12.35 -1.14 0.72
N GLU A 74 11.12 -1.65 0.72
CA GLU A 74 10.80 -3.01 0.31
C GLU A 74 10.05 -3.03 -1.02
N LYS A 75 10.49 -3.89 -1.94
CA LYS A 75 9.79 -4.14 -3.21
C LYS A 75 8.86 -5.32 -3.06
N LEU A 76 7.61 -5.12 -3.46
CA LEU A 76 6.52 -6.07 -3.33
C LEU A 76 5.92 -6.35 -4.71
N LEU A 77 5.45 -7.58 -4.93
CA LEU A 77 4.66 -7.92 -6.11
C LEU A 77 3.21 -8.12 -5.68
N LEU A 78 2.33 -7.21 -6.09
CA LEU A 78 0.89 -7.37 -5.89
C LEU A 78 0.38 -8.42 -6.88
N LEU A 79 -0.11 -9.53 -6.36
CA LEU A 79 -0.82 -10.55 -7.12
C LEU A 79 -2.30 -10.51 -6.75
N VAL A 80 -3.16 -10.35 -7.76
CA VAL A 80 -4.61 -10.34 -7.60
C VAL A 80 -5.12 -11.72 -7.97
N ARG A 81 -5.69 -12.44 -7.00
CA ARG A 81 -6.37 -13.72 -7.26
C ARG A 81 -7.87 -13.53 -7.25
N CYS A 82 -8.48 -13.88 -8.38
CA CYS A 82 -9.90 -14.13 -8.56
C CYS A 82 -10.00 -15.60 -8.99
#